data_AF-A0A2D9CGY4-F1
#
_entry.id   AF-A0A2D9CGY4-F1
#
_cell.length_a   1.000
_cell.length_b   1.000
_cell.length_c   1.000
_cell.angle_alpha   90.00
_cell.angle_beta   90.00
_cell.angle_gamma   90.00
#
_symmetry.space_group_name_H-M   'P 1'
#
loop_
_entity.id
_entity.type
_entity.pdbx_description
1 polymer ?
#
loop_
_entity_poly.entity_id
_entity_poly.type
_entity_poly.pdbx_seq_one_letter_code
_entity_poly.pdbx_strand_id
1 'polypeptide(L)'
;MGTFNDGDSGSSIRTKLNTAIEKTEGTSAISTINVDGGAIDGVTLGTNSAVTEAQVDNININGNTISSTDTNGDVTIDPNGTGDVNVGNFKFDADQTVGAGQDNYVLTYDNSGGKISLEAAGGGGGGGDFTLISTTNITSSVASADISLGGSYTVYMLVITELVSALANSYIKIRVSDDNGTTFESGNNYWTIGELRHQTTGSGGSGTLNNGGNQLKTDGAILQDGGINSDDMRGSTIYITGADNSSLPTNFRSFSSSADASGNGLSYSSVTYNQTSVITDVRIFFPSGNISSGIIKLYGLS
;
A
#
# COMPACT_ATOMS: atom_id res chain seq x y z
N MET A 1 73.55 -39.63 -70.22
CA MET A 1 73.27 -38.77 -69.07
C MET A 1 72.32 -37.68 -69.53
N GLY A 2 71.07 -37.76 -69.08
CA GLY A 2 70.08 -36.72 -69.31
C GLY A 2 70.18 -35.64 -68.24
N THR A 3 69.87 -34.41 -68.62
CA THR A 3 69.32 -33.41 -67.71
C THR A 3 68.03 -32.94 -68.37
N PHE A 4 66.89 -33.40 -67.85
CA PHE A 4 65.61 -32.79 -68.18
C PHE A 4 65.59 -31.41 -67.51
N ASN A 5 65.66 -30.37 -68.34
CA ASN A 5 65.32 -29.02 -67.96
C ASN A 5 63.82 -28.92 -68.12
N ASP A 6 63.07 -29.05 -67.03
CA ASP A 6 61.61 -29.07 -67.05
C ASP A 6 61.00 -27.69 -67.36
N GLY A 7 61.83 -26.69 -67.71
CA GLY A 7 61.45 -25.51 -68.49
C GLY A 7 60.41 -24.58 -67.87
N ASP A 8 59.87 -24.90 -66.71
CA ASP A 8 58.73 -24.20 -66.14
C ASP A 8 58.91 -24.00 -64.64
N SER A 9 59.84 -23.11 -64.32
CA SER A 9 60.21 -22.74 -62.95
C SER A 9 59.39 -21.56 -62.39
N GLY A 10 58.21 -21.23 -62.96
CA GLY A 10 57.42 -20.12 -62.42
C GLY A 10 55.97 -20.00 -62.87
N SER A 11 55.60 -20.57 -64.02
CA SER A 11 54.19 -20.64 -64.45
C SER A 11 53.55 -21.90 -63.90
N SER A 12 54.27 -23.04 -63.87
CA SER A 12 53.74 -24.32 -63.41
C SER A 12 53.26 -24.30 -61.97
N ILE A 13 53.87 -23.59 -61.02
CA ILE A 13 53.40 -23.65 -59.62
C ILE A 13 52.14 -22.81 -59.44
N ARG A 14 52.10 -21.58 -59.98
CA ARG A 14 50.88 -20.76 -59.93
C ARG A 14 49.77 -21.35 -60.78
N THR A 15 50.08 -21.83 -61.98
CA THR A 15 49.14 -22.50 -62.87
C THR A 15 48.73 -23.86 -62.28
N LYS A 16 49.59 -24.66 -61.65
CA LYS A 16 49.17 -25.90 -60.98
C LYS A 16 48.37 -25.63 -59.71
N LEU A 17 48.61 -24.51 -59.02
CA LEU A 17 47.82 -24.13 -57.84
C LEU A 17 46.44 -23.57 -58.27
N ASN A 18 46.39 -22.70 -59.29
CA ASN A 18 45.15 -22.22 -59.89
C ASN A 18 44.39 -23.36 -60.57
N THR A 19 45.07 -24.21 -61.34
CA THR A 19 44.49 -25.41 -61.93
C THR A 19 44.16 -26.45 -60.87
N ALA A 20 44.77 -26.51 -59.69
CA ALA A 20 44.30 -27.39 -58.61
C ALA A 20 43.01 -26.87 -57.97
N ILE A 21 42.87 -25.56 -57.84
CA ILE A 21 41.65 -24.91 -57.36
C ILE A 21 40.54 -25.00 -58.43
N GLU A 22 40.85 -24.75 -59.71
CA GLU A 22 39.94 -24.79 -60.87
C GLU A 22 39.65 -26.21 -61.39
N LYS A 23 40.52 -27.22 -61.19
CA LYS A 23 40.25 -28.63 -61.56
C LYS A 23 39.21 -29.30 -60.65
N THR A 24 38.71 -28.58 -59.65
CA THR A 24 37.53 -28.96 -58.88
C THR A 24 36.22 -28.68 -59.64
N GLU A 25 36.26 -27.96 -60.77
CA GLU A 25 35.13 -27.72 -61.69
C GLU A 25 34.78 -28.93 -62.58
N GLY A 26 35.17 -30.14 -62.14
CA GLY A 26 34.88 -31.41 -62.81
C GLY A 26 33.91 -32.26 -61.98
N THR A 27 32.68 -31.76 -61.77
CA THR A 27 31.52 -32.57 -61.32
C THR A 27 31.80 -33.57 -60.18
N SER A 28 32.47 -33.11 -59.12
CA SER A 28 32.14 -33.59 -57.78
C SER A 28 31.35 -32.47 -57.14
N ALA A 29 30.04 -32.65 -57.01
CA ALA A 29 29.26 -31.76 -56.16
C ALA A 29 29.96 -31.74 -54.80
N ILE A 30 30.52 -30.59 -54.40
CA ILE A 30 30.93 -30.42 -53.01
C ILE A 30 29.62 -30.21 -52.25
N SER A 31 28.92 -31.31 -51.97
CA SER A 31 27.61 -31.29 -51.31
C SER A 31 27.68 -30.73 -49.89
N THR A 32 28.89 -30.72 -49.32
CA THR A 32 29.23 -30.16 -48.02
C THR A 32 30.67 -29.65 -48.09
N ILE A 33 30.88 -28.34 -48.07
CA ILE A 33 32.20 -27.77 -47.79
C ILE A 33 32.43 -27.97 -46.28
N ASN A 34 33.38 -28.82 -45.92
CA ASN A 34 33.78 -29.00 -44.52
C ASN A 34 34.87 -27.98 -44.18
N VAL A 35 34.57 -27.08 -43.25
CA VAL A 35 35.51 -26.07 -42.75
C VAL A 35 36.01 -26.57 -41.39
N ASP A 36 36.96 -27.50 -41.40
CA ASP A 36 37.53 -28.22 -40.22
C ASP A 36 38.19 -27.31 -39.15
N GLY A 37 38.10 -25.98 -39.31
CA GLY A 37 38.67 -24.96 -38.44
C GLY A 37 37.67 -23.96 -37.86
N GLY A 38 36.36 -24.12 -38.07
CA GLY A 38 35.31 -23.37 -37.35
C GLY A 38 35.18 -21.87 -37.63
N ALA A 39 36.01 -21.29 -38.50
CA ALA A 39 35.88 -19.93 -38.99
C ALA A 39 36.09 -19.90 -40.51
N ILE A 40 35.08 -19.46 -41.24
CA ILE A 40 35.28 -18.79 -42.53
C ILE A 40 35.63 -17.35 -42.15
N ASP A 41 36.68 -16.73 -42.71
CA ASP A 41 36.84 -15.27 -42.78
C ASP A 41 36.51 -14.42 -41.52
N GLY A 42 36.82 -14.89 -40.29
CA GLY A 42 36.47 -14.18 -39.04
C GLY A 42 34.96 -13.92 -38.85
N VAL A 43 34.10 -14.80 -39.35
CA VAL A 43 32.67 -14.56 -39.65
C VAL A 43 31.76 -14.32 -38.45
N THR A 44 31.14 -13.14 -38.47
CA THR A 44 29.81 -12.83 -37.92
C THR A 44 28.72 -13.55 -38.73
N LEU A 45 27.73 -14.15 -38.07
CA LEU A 45 26.51 -14.68 -38.72
C LEU A 45 25.84 -13.59 -39.57
N GLY A 46 25.87 -13.74 -40.89
CA GLY A 46 25.20 -12.84 -41.83
C GLY A 46 25.90 -11.50 -42.03
N THR A 47 26.89 -11.46 -42.93
CA THR A 47 27.46 -10.18 -43.40
C THR A 47 27.37 -9.99 -44.91
N ASN A 48 27.47 -11.04 -45.73
CA ASN A 48 27.39 -10.91 -47.20
C ASN A 48 26.16 -11.60 -47.84
N SER A 49 25.46 -12.44 -47.10
CA SER A 49 24.16 -13.03 -47.47
C SER A 49 23.35 -13.26 -46.21
N ALA A 50 22.03 -13.09 -46.31
CA ALA A 50 21.15 -13.28 -45.17
C ALA A 50 21.25 -14.72 -44.66
N VAL A 51 21.48 -14.88 -43.35
CA VAL A 51 21.32 -16.17 -42.69
C VAL A 51 19.83 -16.43 -42.62
N THR A 52 19.33 -17.34 -43.45
CA THR A 52 17.91 -17.69 -43.47
C THR A 52 17.51 -18.60 -42.32
N GLU A 53 18.49 -19.30 -41.73
CA GLU A 53 18.35 -20.12 -40.54
C GLU A 53 19.70 -20.19 -39.80
N ALA A 54 19.69 -19.92 -38.50
CA ALA A 54 20.85 -20.09 -37.64
C ALA A 54 20.54 -21.14 -36.56
N GLN A 55 21.31 -22.22 -36.55
CA GLN A 55 21.29 -23.24 -35.52
C GLN A 55 22.52 -23.00 -34.64
N VAL A 56 22.31 -22.55 -33.41
CA VAL A 56 23.37 -22.28 -32.43
C VAL A 56 23.07 -23.12 -31.20
N ASP A 57 23.82 -24.20 -31.03
CA ASP A 57 23.55 -25.19 -29.98
C ASP A 57 22.09 -25.69 -30.06
N ASN A 58 21.35 -25.75 -28.95
CA ASN A 58 19.93 -26.12 -28.90
C ASN A 58 18.98 -24.95 -29.23
N ILE A 59 19.45 -23.89 -29.90
CA ILE A 59 18.65 -22.73 -30.30
C ILE A 59 18.56 -22.63 -31.82
N ASN A 60 17.32 -22.55 -32.32
CA ASN A 60 17.02 -22.25 -33.71
C ASN A 60 16.50 -20.81 -33.86
N ILE A 61 17.09 -20.07 -34.80
CA ILE A 61 16.62 -18.76 -35.25
C ILE A 61 16.24 -18.88 -36.72
N ASN A 62 14.94 -18.78 -37.01
CA ASN A 62 14.42 -18.91 -38.36
C ASN A 62 13.26 -17.92 -38.60
N GLY A 63 13.42 -17.06 -39.60
CA GLY A 63 12.52 -15.95 -39.85
C GLY A 63 12.41 -15.02 -38.64
N ASN A 64 11.21 -14.94 -38.05
CA ASN A 64 10.92 -14.11 -36.87
C ASN A 64 10.88 -14.91 -35.54
N THR A 65 11.30 -16.17 -35.57
CA THR A 65 11.19 -17.08 -34.41
C THR A 65 12.57 -17.37 -33.84
N ILE A 66 12.68 -17.27 -32.51
CA ILE A 66 13.78 -17.80 -31.72
C ILE A 66 13.17 -18.90 -30.84
N SER A 67 13.68 -20.13 -30.93
CA SER A 67 13.11 -21.28 -30.24
C SER A 67 14.17 -22.26 -29.74
N SER A 68 13.92 -22.90 -28.60
CA SER A 68 14.66 -24.10 -28.21
C SER A 68 14.29 -25.28 -29.12
N THR A 69 15.26 -26.10 -29.46
CA THR A 69 15.06 -27.36 -30.20
C THR A 69 14.81 -28.55 -29.27
N ASP A 70 14.95 -28.38 -27.96
CA ASP A 70 14.70 -29.43 -26.98
C ASP A 70 13.22 -29.55 -26.64
N THR A 71 12.79 -30.77 -26.33
CA THR A 71 11.41 -30.99 -25.89
C THR A 71 11.20 -30.35 -24.52
N ASN A 72 10.29 -29.37 -24.44
CA ASN A 72 10.07 -28.53 -23.26
C ASN A 72 11.32 -27.73 -22.84
N GLY A 73 12.22 -27.40 -23.77
CA GLY A 73 13.36 -26.54 -23.51
C GLY A 73 12.95 -25.06 -23.41
N ASP A 74 13.44 -24.39 -22.38
CA ASP A 74 13.21 -22.95 -22.20
C ASP A 74 14.16 -22.13 -23.08
N VAL A 75 13.73 -20.92 -23.44
CA VAL A 75 14.61 -19.88 -24.01
C VAL A 75 14.83 -18.83 -22.93
N THR A 76 16.05 -18.81 -22.38
CA THR A 76 16.43 -17.83 -21.36
C THR A 76 17.05 -16.61 -22.03
N ILE A 77 16.49 -15.42 -21.74
CA ILE A 77 17.04 -14.13 -22.18
C ILE A 77 17.41 -13.35 -20.93
N ASP A 78 18.70 -13.37 -20.58
CA ASP A 78 19.23 -12.76 -19.36
C ASP A 78 20.18 -11.60 -19.73
N PRO A 79 19.79 -10.34 -19.49
CA PRO A 79 20.67 -9.21 -19.72
C PRO A 79 21.77 -9.14 -18.65
N ASN A 80 22.94 -8.63 -19.02
CA ASN A 80 24.04 -8.52 -18.07
C ASN A 80 23.81 -7.37 -17.06
N GLY A 81 24.03 -7.63 -15.77
CA GLY A 81 23.93 -6.63 -14.71
C GLY A 81 22.47 -6.21 -14.45
N THR A 82 22.22 -4.90 -14.40
CA THR A 82 20.87 -4.32 -14.20
C THR A 82 20.21 -3.98 -15.55
N GLY A 83 20.48 -4.78 -16.58
CA GLY A 83 19.93 -4.55 -17.91
C GLY A 83 18.46 -4.97 -18.00
N ASP A 84 17.75 -4.43 -18.99
CA ASP A 84 16.36 -4.78 -19.27
C ASP A 84 16.24 -5.55 -20.59
N VAL A 85 15.16 -6.32 -20.77
CA VAL A 85 14.78 -6.89 -22.07
C VAL A 85 13.77 -5.97 -22.76
N ASN A 86 14.18 -5.33 -23.85
CA ASN A 86 13.31 -4.46 -24.64
C ASN A 86 12.36 -5.25 -25.54
N VAL A 87 11.06 -4.97 -25.48
CA VAL A 87 10.01 -5.55 -26.33
C VAL A 87 9.15 -4.43 -26.91
N GLY A 88 9.54 -3.94 -28.10
CA GLY A 88 8.93 -2.76 -28.71
C GLY A 88 9.21 -1.49 -27.92
N ASN A 89 8.17 -0.76 -27.51
CA ASN A 89 8.28 0.43 -26.67
C ASN A 89 8.29 0.11 -25.17
N PHE A 90 8.17 -1.18 -24.80
CA PHE A 90 8.15 -1.62 -23.42
C PHE A 90 9.45 -2.32 -23.04
N LYS A 91 9.75 -2.37 -21.75
CA LYS A 91 10.91 -3.08 -21.21
C LYS A 91 10.47 -4.02 -20.10
N PHE A 92 10.89 -5.28 -20.13
CA PHE A 92 10.76 -6.15 -18.97
C PHE A 92 11.91 -5.90 -18.00
N ASP A 93 11.57 -5.70 -16.72
CA ASP A 93 12.57 -5.57 -15.67
C ASP A 93 13.17 -6.95 -15.34
N ALA A 94 14.31 -7.25 -15.93
CA ALA A 94 14.88 -8.59 -15.89
C ALA A 94 15.60 -8.89 -14.56
N ASP A 95 15.98 -7.87 -13.80
CA ASP A 95 16.64 -8.01 -12.49
C ASP A 95 15.66 -7.97 -11.30
N GLN A 96 14.36 -7.99 -11.58
CA GLN A 96 13.32 -7.96 -10.55
C GLN A 96 13.42 -9.16 -9.60
N THR A 97 13.60 -8.88 -8.32
CA THR A 97 13.65 -9.90 -7.26
C THR A 97 12.31 -9.96 -6.53
N VAL A 98 11.72 -11.17 -6.44
CA VAL A 98 10.59 -11.45 -5.54
C VAL A 98 11.02 -12.35 -4.37
N GLY A 99 10.74 -11.91 -3.14
CA GLY A 99 11.04 -12.64 -1.91
C GLY A 99 9.91 -13.56 -1.44
N ALA A 100 10.21 -14.47 -0.51
CA ALA A 100 9.20 -15.30 0.13
C ALA A 100 8.15 -14.42 0.86
N GLY A 101 6.88 -14.51 0.46
CA GLY A 101 5.78 -13.71 1.00
C GLY A 101 5.35 -12.53 0.12
N GLN A 102 5.99 -12.32 -1.03
CA GLN A 102 5.53 -11.37 -2.06
C GLN A 102 4.57 -12.07 -3.03
N ASP A 103 3.48 -12.61 -2.49
CA ASP A 103 2.44 -13.29 -3.26
C ASP A 103 1.44 -12.25 -3.82
N ASN A 104 0.82 -12.55 -4.97
CA ASN A 104 -0.19 -11.70 -5.64
C ASN A 104 0.31 -10.39 -6.27
N TYR A 105 1.60 -10.28 -6.60
CA TYR A 105 2.04 -9.16 -7.43
C TYR A 105 1.37 -9.27 -8.80
N VAL A 106 0.88 -8.13 -9.30
CA VAL A 106 0.27 -8.04 -10.62
C VAL A 106 1.32 -7.50 -11.56
N LEU A 107 1.41 -8.06 -12.76
CA LEU A 107 2.24 -7.50 -13.81
C LEU A 107 1.65 -6.15 -14.23
N THR A 108 2.35 -5.07 -13.96
CA THR A 108 1.90 -3.72 -14.29
C THR A 108 2.87 -3.05 -15.27
N TYR A 109 2.40 -1.96 -15.89
CA TYR A 109 3.23 -1.04 -16.66
C TYR A 109 3.37 0.26 -15.87
N ASP A 110 4.59 0.60 -15.47
CA ASP A 110 4.89 1.91 -14.92
C ASP A 110 5.21 2.88 -16.07
N ASN A 111 4.31 3.82 -16.33
CA ASN A 111 4.52 4.83 -17.37
C ASN A 111 5.64 5.83 -17.03
N SER A 112 5.98 5.99 -15.74
CA SER A 112 7.07 6.87 -15.31
C SER A 112 8.44 6.23 -15.57
N GLY A 113 8.60 4.95 -15.19
CA GLY A 113 9.82 4.16 -15.45
C GLY A 113 9.92 3.54 -16.84
N GLY A 114 8.81 3.43 -17.58
CA GLY A 114 8.74 2.79 -18.90
C GLY A 114 8.95 1.26 -18.86
N LYS A 115 8.79 0.63 -17.69
CA LYS A 115 9.01 -0.80 -17.48
C LYS A 115 7.71 -1.55 -17.25
N ILE A 116 7.72 -2.83 -17.61
CA ILE A 116 6.77 -3.85 -17.20
C ILE A 116 7.43 -4.63 -16.07
N SER A 117 6.85 -4.55 -14.88
CA SER A 117 7.34 -5.16 -13.64
C SER A 117 6.17 -5.69 -12.81
N LEU A 118 6.45 -6.63 -11.93
CA LEU A 118 5.53 -7.04 -10.87
C LEU A 118 5.44 -5.90 -9.84
N GLU A 119 4.26 -5.36 -9.61
CA GLU A 119 4.04 -4.39 -8.53
C GLU A 119 3.10 -4.99 -7.49
N ALA A 120 3.23 -4.54 -6.24
CA ALA A 120 2.26 -4.88 -5.21
C ALA A 120 0.87 -4.49 -5.72
N ALA A 121 -0.09 -5.42 -5.65
CA ALA A 121 -1.46 -5.12 -6.02
C ALA A 121 -1.91 -3.89 -5.21
N GLY A 122 -2.11 -2.76 -5.88
CA GLY A 122 -2.68 -1.58 -5.27
C GLY A 122 -4.02 -2.00 -4.71
N GLY A 123 -4.09 -2.17 -3.39
CA GLY A 123 -5.33 -2.58 -2.73
C GLY A 123 -6.42 -1.65 -3.22
N GLY A 124 -7.46 -2.21 -3.83
CA GLY A 124 -8.53 -1.45 -4.47
C GLY A 124 -9.11 -0.47 -3.46
N GLY A 125 -8.62 0.76 -3.48
CA GLY A 125 -9.09 1.86 -2.64
C GLY A 125 -10.42 2.34 -3.19
N GLY A 126 -11.47 1.53 -3.00
CA GLY A 126 -12.82 2.01 -3.09
C GLY A 126 -13.01 3.03 -1.97
N GLY A 127 -13.01 4.31 -2.33
CA GLY A 127 -13.44 5.38 -1.43
C GLY A 127 -14.81 5.01 -0.87
N GLY A 128 -14.85 4.71 0.43
CA GLY A 128 -15.99 4.07 1.08
C GLY A 128 -15.64 3.34 2.37
N ASP A 129 -14.39 2.92 2.52
CA ASP A 129 -13.95 2.23 3.73
C ASP A 129 -13.38 3.19 4.79
N PHE A 130 -13.72 2.91 6.05
CA PHE A 130 -13.08 3.55 7.20
C PHE A 130 -11.62 3.10 7.30
N THR A 131 -10.70 4.02 7.08
CA THR A 131 -9.27 3.79 7.22
C THR A 131 -8.85 4.06 8.67
N LEU A 132 -8.11 3.13 9.30
CA LEU A 132 -7.55 3.36 10.63
C LEU A 132 -6.48 4.45 10.56
N ILE A 133 -6.69 5.55 11.28
CA ILE A 133 -5.77 6.69 11.38
C ILE A 133 -4.81 6.48 12.55
N SER A 134 -5.34 6.15 13.74
CA SER A 134 -4.53 6.00 14.95
C SER A 134 -5.14 5.03 15.95
N THR A 135 -4.28 4.49 16.83
CA THR A 135 -4.69 3.69 17.99
C THR A 135 -3.97 4.21 19.23
N THR A 136 -4.73 4.63 20.23
CA THR A 136 -4.26 5.04 21.54
C THR A 136 -4.54 3.91 22.54
N ASN A 137 -3.49 3.20 22.94
CA ASN A 137 -3.57 2.17 23.97
C ASN A 137 -3.22 2.79 25.34
N ILE A 138 -4.15 2.70 26.29
CA ILE A 138 -3.97 3.18 27.66
C ILE A 138 -3.75 1.96 28.54
N THR A 139 -2.50 1.77 28.97
CA THR A 139 -2.07 0.64 29.81
C THR A 139 -1.60 1.09 31.20
N SER A 140 -1.62 2.40 31.46
CA SER A 140 -1.27 3.01 32.74
C SER A 140 -2.15 4.24 32.99
N SER A 141 -2.25 4.66 34.25
CA SER A 141 -3.16 5.72 34.67
C SER A 141 -2.82 7.08 34.04
N VAL A 142 -3.72 7.65 33.24
CA VAL A 142 -3.57 8.97 32.58
C VAL A 142 -4.74 9.90 32.87
N ALA A 143 -4.49 11.21 32.98
CA ALA A 143 -5.54 12.19 33.28
C ALA A 143 -6.52 12.37 32.11
N SER A 144 -6.02 12.31 30.88
CA SER A 144 -6.80 12.43 29.65
C SER A 144 -6.15 11.64 28.50
N ALA A 145 -6.94 11.39 27.46
CA ALA A 145 -6.49 10.89 26.17
C ALA A 145 -6.88 11.88 25.09
N ASP A 146 -5.86 12.44 24.42
CA ASP A 146 -6.03 13.43 23.37
C ASP A 146 -5.83 12.77 22.01
N ILE A 147 -6.78 13.00 21.10
CA ILE A 147 -6.86 12.35 19.80
C ILE A 147 -6.89 13.43 18.72
N SER A 148 -5.79 13.55 17.98
CA SER A 148 -5.72 14.47 16.85
C SER A 148 -6.48 13.94 15.64
N LEU A 149 -7.38 14.76 15.12
CA LEU A 149 -8.13 14.52 13.87
C LEU A 149 -7.24 14.91 12.69
N GLY A 150 -6.23 14.09 12.42
CA GLY A 150 -5.32 14.29 11.28
C GLY A 150 -5.99 13.96 9.94
N GLY A 151 -5.66 14.74 8.90
CA GLY A 151 -6.10 14.51 7.51
C GLY A 151 -7.32 15.34 7.10
N SER A 152 -7.81 15.09 5.88
CA SER A 152 -9.05 15.69 5.34
C SER A 152 -10.05 14.58 5.10
N TYR A 153 -10.75 14.18 6.15
CA TYR A 153 -11.80 13.16 6.09
C TYR A 153 -13.16 13.81 6.30
N THR A 154 -14.15 13.38 5.50
CA THR A 154 -15.53 13.88 5.59
C THR A 154 -16.24 13.36 6.84
N VAL A 155 -15.85 12.16 7.30
CA VAL A 155 -16.32 11.55 8.55
C VAL A 155 -15.15 10.96 9.32
N TYR A 156 -15.05 11.30 10.60
CA TYR A 156 -14.21 10.59 11.56
C TYR A 156 -15.06 9.66 12.42
N MET A 157 -14.48 8.53 12.84
CA MET A 157 -15.09 7.60 13.77
C MET A 157 -14.12 7.25 14.89
N LEU A 158 -14.46 7.60 16.12
CA LEU A 158 -13.78 7.11 17.31
C LEU A 158 -14.43 5.79 17.75
N VAL A 159 -13.63 4.76 17.91
CA VAL A 159 -14.04 3.49 18.53
C VAL A 159 -13.31 3.36 19.85
N ILE A 160 -14.05 3.40 20.95
CA ILE A 160 -13.51 3.28 22.29
C ILE A 160 -13.90 1.91 22.82
N THR A 161 -12.95 1.20 23.41
CA THR A 161 -13.14 -0.15 23.93
C THR A 161 -12.52 -0.22 25.31
N GLU A 162 -13.30 -0.70 26.27
CA GLU A 162 -12.82 -1.02 27.63
C GLU A 162 -12.15 0.17 28.33
N LEU A 163 -12.75 1.37 28.27
CA LEU A 163 -12.26 2.55 28.96
C LEU A 163 -12.65 2.49 30.44
N VAL A 164 -11.66 2.35 31.31
CA VAL A 164 -11.84 2.10 32.75
C VAL A 164 -11.49 3.35 33.55
N SER A 165 -12.33 3.73 34.50
CA SER A 165 -12.02 4.81 35.43
C SER A 165 -11.16 4.34 36.60
N ALA A 166 -10.22 5.16 37.05
CA ALA A 166 -9.45 4.88 38.26
C ALA A 166 -10.24 5.15 39.56
N LEU A 167 -11.37 5.85 39.47
CA LEU A 167 -12.23 6.17 40.61
C LEU A 167 -13.68 5.74 40.35
N ALA A 168 -14.37 5.33 41.41
CA ALA A 168 -15.80 5.08 41.35
C ALA A 168 -16.59 6.38 41.15
N ASN A 169 -17.80 6.26 40.57
CA ASN A 169 -18.75 7.36 40.33
C ASN A 169 -18.18 8.50 39.46
N SER A 170 -17.41 8.14 38.44
CA SER A 170 -16.83 9.08 37.48
C SER A 170 -17.46 8.89 36.13
N TYR A 171 -17.55 9.95 35.34
CA TYR A 171 -18.19 9.91 34.03
C TYR A 171 -17.26 10.39 32.95
N ILE A 172 -17.48 9.95 31.71
CA ILE A 172 -16.64 10.38 30.59
C ILE A 172 -17.10 11.76 30.14
N LYS A 173 -16.12 12.66 29.98
CA LYS A 173 -16.28 13.92 29.27
C LYS A 173 -15.49 13.90 27.98
N ILE A 174 -16.10 14.50 26.96
CA ILE A 174 -15.47 14.73 25.67
C ILE A 174 -15.38 16.23 25.43
N ARG A 175 -14.18 16.67 25.09
CA ARG A 175 -13.88 18.03 24.67
C ARG A 175 -13.32 18.03 23.26
N VAL A 176 -13.54 19.13 22.57
CA VAL A 176 -12.96 19.39 21.24
C VAL A 176 -12.15 20.68 21.28
N SER A 177 -11.14 20.77 20.42
CA SER A 177 -10.29 21.94 20.24
C SER A 177 -10.16 22.29 18.75
N ASP A 178 -10.07 23.59 18.45
CA ASP A 178 -9.74 24.13 17.13
C ASP A 178 -8.29 24.65 17.04
N ASP A 179 -7.44 24.31 18.03
CA ASP A 179 -6.07 24.79 18.16
C ASP A 179 -5.03 23.69 18.47
N ASN A 180 -5.22 22.54 17.85
CA ASN A 180 -4.37 21.35 17.98
C ASN A 180 -4.20 20.86 19.42
N GLY A 181 -5.26 21.01 20.23
CA GLY A 181 -5.29 20.62 21.64
C GLY A 181 -4.44 21.47 22.59
N THR A 182 -3.87 22.59 22.12
CA THR A 182 -2.92 23.39 22.90
C THR A 182 -3.55 24.09 24.09
N THR A 183 -4.86 24.40 24.05
CA THR A 183 -5.52 25.18 25.11
C THR A 183 -6.72 24.50 25.77
N PHE A 184 -6.82 23.16 25.72
CA PHE A 184 -7.95 22.41 26.32
C PHE A 184 -8.36 22.82 27.76
N GLU A 185 -7.46 23.45 28.54
CA GLU A 185 -7.74 23.97 29.89
C GLU A 185 -7.42 25.46 30.11
N SER A 186 -7.00 26.19 29.06
CA SER A 186 -6.53 27.58 29.21
C SER A 186 -6.79 28.40 27.95
N GLY A 187 -8.01 28.88 27.77
CA GLY A 187 -8.37 29.68 26.60
C GLY A 187 -9.87 29.61 26.32
N ASN A 188 -10.26 30.10 25.14
CA ASN A 188 -11.64 30.05 24.66
C ASN A 188 -11.82 29.06 23.48
N ASN A 189 -10.80 28.27 23.16
CA ASN A 189 -10.68 27.45 21.95
C ASN A 189 -11.05 25.96 22.20
N TYR A 190 -11.80 25.68 23.28
CA TYR A 190 -12.25 24.33 23.59
C TYR A 190 -13.69 24.31 24.11
N TRP A 191 -14.38 23.19 23.87
CA TRP A 191 -15.79 23.05 24.23
C TRP A 191 -16.13 21.63 24.69
N THR A 192 -16.93 21.54 25.76
CA THR A 192 -17.49 20.25 26.21
C THR A 192 -18.67 19.91 25.33
N ILE A 193 -18.54 18.83 24.55
CA ILE A 193 -19.55 18.40 23.56
C ILE A 193 -20.37 17.20 24.01
N GLY A 194 -20.09 16.64 25.19
CA GLY A 194 -20.86 15.54 25.74
C GLY A 194 -20.41 15.15 27.13
N GLU A 195 -21.39 14.75 27.95
CA GLU A 195 -21.17 14.15 29.26
C GLU A 195 -21.99 12.86 29.35
N LEU A 196 -21.32 11.74 29.60
CA LEU A 196 -21.96 10.43 29.75
C LEU A 196 -22.24 10.16 31.24
N ARG A 197 -23.28 10.78 31.80
CA ARG A 197 -23.55 10.74 33.26
C ARG A 197 -24.31 9.49 33.71
N HIS A 198 -23.97 9.03 34.92
CA HIS A 198 -24.77 8.11 35.74
C HIS A 198 -25.96 8.88 36.36
N GLN A 199 -27.20 8.41 36.19
CA GLN A 199 -28.38 8.90 36.92
C GLN A 199 -28.92 7.83 37.87
N THR A 200 -29.07 8.18 39.14
CA THR A 200 -29.77 7.36 40.14
C THR A 200 -31.27 7.66 40.14
N THR A 201 -32.08 6.61 40.32
CA THR A 201 -33.53 6.48 40.54
C THR A 201 -34.48 7.57 40.07
N GLY A 202 -35.25 7.24 39.03
CA GLY A 202 -36.61 7.78 38.84
C GLY A 202 -36.72 9.19 38.25
N SER A 203 -35.67 9.75 37.65
CA SER A 203 -35.76 11.01 36.91
C SER A 203 -35.23 10.85 35.50
N GLY A 204 -36.14 10.78 34.51
CA GLY A 204 -35.77 10.96 33.11
C GLY A 204 -35.33 12.41 32.89
N GLY A 205 -34.03 12.68 32.93
CA GLY A 205 -33.49 14.02 32.69
C GLY A 205 -33.00 14.21 31.26
N SER A 206 -33.85 14.73 30.36
CA SER A 206 -33.36 15.51 29.22
C SER A 206 -32.87 16.85 29.77
N GLY A 207 -31.56 17.12 29.69
CA GLY A 207 -30.94 18.30 30.29
C GLY A 207 -30.29 19.19 29.23
N THR A 208 -30.69 20.46 29.19
CA THR A 208 -30.02 21.50 28.40
C THR A 208 -28.79 21.99 29.17
N LEU A 209 -27.56 21.77 28.69
CA LEU A 209 -26.40 22.50 29.20
C LEU A 209 -26.28 23.82 28.43
N ASN A 210 -26.61 24.93 29.08
CA ASN A 210 -26.30 26.26 28.57
C ASN A 210 -24.88 26.64 28.98
N ASN A 211 -23.98 26.80 28.02
CA ASN A 211 -22.71 27.48 28.22
C ASN A 211 -22.66 28.71 27.29
N GLY A 212 -22.78 29.92 27.84
CA GLY A 212 -22.56 31.16 27.11
C GLY A 212 -23.57 31.49 25.99
N GLY A 213 -24.84 31.07 26.10
CA GLY A 213 -25.91 31.46 25.15
C GLY A 213 -26.17 30.51 23.99
N ASN A 214 -25.44 29.38 23.92
CA ASN A 214 -25.60 28.37 22.87
C ASN A 214 -26.42 27.17 23.40
N GLN A 215 -27.51 26.83 22.70
CA GLN A 215 -28.45 25.79 23.12
C GLN A 215 -27.94 24.38 22.79
N LEU A 216 -27.74 23.56 23.83
CA LEU A 216 -27.43 22.13 23.74
C LEU A 216 -28.71 21.30 23.87
N LYS A 217 -29.06 20.49 22.85
CA LYS A 217 -30.10 19.46 22.96
C LYS A 217 -29.43 18.08 23.00
N THR A 218 -29.39 17.45 24.17
CA THR A 218 -29.00 16.04 24.30
C THR A 218 -30.26 15.18 24.29
N ASP A 219 -30.51 14.46 23.20
CA ASP A 219 -31.59 13.47 23.13
C ASP A 219 -31.05 12.06 23.47
N GLY A 220 -31.14 11.69 24.76
CA GLY A 220 -31.66 10.39 25.21
C GLY A 220 -30.77 9.14 25.37
N ALA A 221 -30.44 8.82 26.63
CA ALA A 221 -30.65 7.56 27.40
C ALA A 221 -29.43 7.34 28.34
N ILE A 222 -29.43 7.50 29.68
CA ILE A 222 -30.31 7.16 30.81
C ILE A 222 -30.72 5.68 30.86
N LEU A 223 -30.09 4.89 31.75
CA LEU A 223 -30.72 3.88 32.62
C LEU A 223 -29.78 3.52 33.82
N GLN A 224 -30.43 3.10 34.92
CA GLN A 224 -30.02 2.90 36.33
C GLN A 224 -29.74 1.39 36.62
N ASP A 225 -29.13 0.85 37.71
CA ASP A 225 -29.22 1.12 39.16
C ASP A 225 -28.22 0.27 39.99
N GLY A 226 -27.70 0.84 41.09
CA GLY A 226 -27.65 0.12 42.36
C GLY A 226 -26.34 -0.54 42.77
N GLY A 227 -25.24 0.20 42.91
CA GLY A 227 -24.10 -0.25 43.75
C GLY A 227 -22.72 -0.07 43.13
N ILE A 228 -21.96 0.84 43.73
CA ILE A 228 -20.49 0.98 43.76
C ILE A 228 -19.73 -0.09 42.96
N ASN A 229 -19.07 0.31 41.86
CA ASN A 229 -17.66 0.04 41.50
C ASN A 229 -17.43 0.32 40.01
N SER A 230 -16.64 1.37 39.69
CA SER A 230 -16.12 1.79 38.37
C SER A 230 -17.13 1.87 37.21
N ASP A 231 -17.44 3.08 36.74
CA ASP A 231 -18.18 3.26 35.49
C ASP A 231 -17.23 2.96 34.30
N ASP A 232 -17.16 1.70 33.90
CA ASP A 232 -16.34 1.28 32.77
C ASP A 232 -17.14 1.34 31.46
N MET A 233 -16.59 2.02 30.46
CA MET A 233 -17.15 2.01 29.11
C MET A 233 -16.64 0.80 28.35
N ARG A 234 -17.52 -0.20 28.17
CA ARG A 234 -17.21 -1.45 27.48
C ARG A 234 -16.97 -1.21 25.99
N GLY A 235 -17.82 -0.39 25.37
CA GLY A 235 -17.69 -0.02 23.97
C GLY A 235 -18.40 1.29 23.65
N SER A 236 -17.80 2.11 22.79
CA SER A 236 -18.46 3.28 22.23
C SER A 236 -17.99 3.53 20.81
N THR A 237 -18.93 3.93 19.96
CA THR A 237 -18.64 4.45 18.63
C THR A 237 -19.15 5.89 18.56
N ILE A 238 -18.28 6.82 18.17
CA ILE A 238 -18.58 8.24 18.01
C ILE A 238 -18.25 8.66 16.59
N TYR A 239 -19.27 9.02 15.82
CA TYR A 239 -19.11 9.64 14.52
C TYR A 239 -18.97 11.16 14.68
N ILE A 240 -18.02 11.73 13.96
CA ILE A 240 -17.77 13.16 13.88
C ILE A 240 -17.84 13.56 12.41
N THR A 241 -18.81 14.39 12.05
CA THR A 241 -19.01 14.83 10.65
C THR A 241 -18.80 16.33 10.53
N GLY A 242 -18.11 16.75 9.47
CA GLY A 242 -17.79 18.16 9.23
C GLY A 242 -16.79 18.74 10.24
N ALA A 243 -15.86 17.91 10.75
CA ALA A 243 -14.77 18.39 11.61
C ALA A 243 -13.78 19.26 10.85
N ASP A 244 -13.58 18.98 9.56
CA ASP A 244 -12.70 19.69 8.62
C ASP A 244 -13.36 20.92 7.99
N ASN A 245 -14.62 21.22 8.33
CA ASN A 245 -15.43 22.22 7.65
C ASN A 245 -15.56 23.50 8.48
N SER A 246 -14.99 24.60 7.99
CA SER A 246 -15.09 25.92 8.65
C SER A 246 -16.35 26.73 8.29
N SER A 247 -17.33 26.11 7.62
CA SER A 247 -18.54 26.76 7.11
C SER A 247 -19.82 26.13 7.65
N LEU A 248 -19.77 24.90 8.15
CA LEU A 248 -20.90 24.17 8.72
C LEU A 248 -20.58 23.69 10.14
N PRO A 249 -21.57 23.60 11.04
CA PRO A 249 -21.40 22.99 12.35
C PRO A 249 -20.92 21.54 12.28
N THR A 250 -19.98 21.17 13.17
CA THR A 250 -19.57 19.77 13.35
C THR A 250 -20.65 19.00 14.11
N ASN A 251 -20.99 17.79 13.68
CA ASN A 251 -21.94 16.94 14.39
C ASN A 251 -21.26 15.73 15.01
N PHE A 252 -21.63 15.43 16.24
CA PHE A 252 -21.17 14.29 17.02
C PHE A 252 -22.36 13.36 17.25
N ARG A 253 -22.23 12.09 16.89
CA ARG A 253 -23.25 11.07 17.17
C ARG A 253 -22.60 9.87 17.81
N SER A 254 -23.09 9.46 18.97
CA SER A 254 -22.52 8.35 19.72
C SER A 254 -23.53 7.26 20.02
N PHE A 255 -23.06 6.02 19.99
CA PHE A 255 -23.69 4.86 20.60
C PHE A 255 -22.70 4.24 21.57
N SER A 256 -23.10 4.07 22.83
CA SER A 256 -22.20 3.63 23.90
C SER A 256 -22.86 2.56 24.77
N SER A 257 -22.05 1.61 25.22
CA SER A 257 -22.40 0.67 26.27
C SER A 257 -21.47 0.84 27.47
N SER A 258 -22.05 0.81 28.66
CA SER A 258 -21.34 0.80 29.93
C SER A 258 -21.69 -0.48 30.69
N ALA A 259 -20.79 -0.91 31.55
CA ALA A 259 -21.07 -1.94 32.53
C ALA A 259 -20.49 -1.49 33.86
N ASP A 260 -21.25 -1.72 34.93
CA ASP A 260 -20.79 -1.61 36.30
C ASP A 260 -21.01 -2.95 37.03
N ALA A 261 -20.70 -2.98 38.33
CA ALA A 261 -20.91 -4.17 39.15
C ALA A 261 -22.40 -4.57 39.32
N SER A 262 -23.33 -3.72 38.91
CA SER A 262 -24.77 -3.85 39.14
C SER A 262 -25.60 -4.02 37.87
N GLY A 263 -25.02 -3.79 36.68
CA GLY A 263 -25.69 -4.04 35.40
C GLY A 263 -25.01 -3.44 34.17
N ASN A 264 -25.68 -3.56 33.02
CA ASN A 264 -25.24 -3.00 31.74
C ASN A 264 -26.15 -1.82 31.33
N GLY A 265 -25.55 -0.74 30.85
CA GLY A 265 -26.23 0.43 30.30
C GLY A 265 -26.01 0.59 28.80
N LEU A 266 -27.01 1.13 28.09
CA LEU A 266 -26.90 1.54 26.69
C LEU A 266 -27.31 3.01 26.57
N SER A 267 -26.54 3.77 25.79
CA SER A 267 -26.74 5.20 25.59
C SER A 267 -26.61 5.58 24.13
N TYR A 268 -27.49 6.46 23.68
CA TYR A 268 -27.40 7.14 22.40
C TYR A 268 -27.33 8.65 22.64
N SER A 269 -26.55 9.36 21.85
CA SER A 269 -26.49 10.82 21.93
C SER A 269 -26.16 11.41 20.56
N SER A 270 -26.68 12.61 20.32
CA SER A 270 -26.36 13.42 19.16
C SER A 270 -26.18 14.86 19.62
N VAL A 271 -25.06 15.47 19.26
CA VAL A 271 -24.71 16.84 19.63
C VAL A 271 -24.18 17.59 18.42
N THR A 272 -24.62 18.83 18.24
CA THR A 272 -24.11 19.73 17.20
C THR A 272 -23.23 20.81 17.82
N TYR A 273 -22.00 20.92 17.36
CA TYR A 273 -21.09 21.99 17.70
C TYR A 273 -21.33 23.18 16.76
N ASN A 274 -22.07 24.17 17.25
CA ASN A 274 -22.62 25.27 16.42
C ASN A 274 -21.59 26.31 15.95
N GLN A 275 -20.31 26.19 16.31
CA GLN A 275 -19.29 27.06 15.71
C GLN A 275 -18.76 26.43 14.43
N THR A 276 -18.39 27.30 13.49
CA THR A 276 -17.87 26.92 12.18
C THR A 276 -16.35 26.94 12.18
N SER A 277 -15.72 26.53 13.28
CA SER A 277 -14.26 26.31 13.34
C SER A 277 -13.95 24.87 12.97
N VAL A 278 -12.81 24.65 12.32
CA VAL A 278 -12.28 23.30 12.11
C VAL A 278 -11.92 22.70 13.47
N ILE A 279 -12.44 21.51 13.76
CA ILE A 279 -12.03 20.74 14.94
C ILE A 279 -10.78 19.95 14.60
N THR A 280 -9.75 20.16 15.40
CA THR A 280 -8.42 19.58 15.21
C THR A 280 -8.15 18.43 16.16
N ASP A 281 -8.68 18.50 17.39
CA ASP A 281 -8.43 17.48 18.41
C ASP A 281 -9.67 17.18 19.24
N VAL A 282 -9.72 15.94 19.74
CA VAL A 282 -10.72 15.45 20.69
C VAL A 282 -10.02 14.97 21.95
N ARG A 283 -10.40 15.50 23.11
CA ARG A 283 -9.94 15.05 24.42
C ARG A 283 -11.02 14.21 25.10
N ILE A 284 -10.66 13.02 25.55
CA ILE A 284 -11.48 12.13 26.36
C ILE A 284 -10.87 12.08 27.76
N PHE A 285 -11.67 12.32 28.79
CA PHE A 285 -11.18 12.34 30.17
C PHE A 285 -12.29 12.09 31.18
N PHE A 286 -11.88 11.77 32.41
CA PHE A 286 -12.77 11.73 33.57
C PHE A 286 -12.63 13.05 34.35
N PRO A 287 -13.73 13.77 34.66
CA PRO A 287 -13.70 15.02 35.43
C PRO A 287 -13.15 14.87 36.84
N SER A 288 -13.28 13.66 37.39
CA SER A 288 -12.70 13.25 38.65
C SER A 288 -11.96 11.93 38.44
N GLY A 289 -10.66 11.91 38.75
CA GLY A 289 -9.82 10.73 38.59
C GLY A 289 -9.17 10.63 37.21
N ASN A 290 -8.48 9.52 36.99
CA ASN A 290 -7.74 9.23 35.76
C ASN A 290 -8.43 8.11 34.98
N ILE A 291 -8.10 7.98 33.70
CA ILE A 291 -8.33 6.77 32.91
C ILE A 291 -7.30 5.73 33.35
N SER A 292 -7.75 4.58 33.85
CA SER A 292 -6.87 3.49 34.29
C SER A 292 -6.40 2.61 33.15
N SER A 293 -7.29 2.33 32.19
CA SER A 293 -6.99 1.53 30.99
C SER A 293 -8.01 1.78 29.88
N GLY A 294 -7.69 1.31 28.67
CA GLY A 294 -8.62 1.24 27.54
C GLY A 294 -7.94 1.41 26.19
N ILE A 295 -8.71 1.26 25.12
CA ILE A 295 -8.23 1.42 23.75
C ILE A 295 -9.14 2.42 23.03
N ILE A 296 -8.54 3.41 22.37
CA ILE A 296 -9.25 4.36 21.52
C ILE A 296 -8.66 4.25 20.12
N LYS A 297 -9.49 3.98 19.13
CA LYS A 297 -9.10 3.96 17.72
C LYS A 297 -9.78 5.11 16.99
N LEU A 298 -9.04 5.80 16.14
CA LEU A 298 -9.57 6.81 15.23
C LEU A 298 -9.56 6.24 13.83
N TYR A 299 -10.70 6.34 13.15
CA TYR A 299 -10.85 6.02 11.73
C TYR A 299 -11.30 7.26 10.96
N GLY A 300 -10.97 7.32 9.67
CA GLY A 300 -11.42 8.34 8.74
C GLY A 300 -12.02 7.74 7.49
N LEU A 301 -13.07 8.38 6.98
CA LEU A 301 -13.69 8.11 5.69
C LEU A 301 -13.50 9.35 4.81
N SER A 302 -12.84 9.16 3.67
CA SER A 302 -12.58 10.22 2.68
C SER A 302 -13.82 10.49 1.85
#